data_AF-A0A897MRC8-F1
#
_entry.id   AF-A0A897MRC8-F1
#
_cell.length_a   1.000
_cell.length_b   1.000
_cell.length_c   1.000
_cell.angle_alpha   90.00
_cell.angle_beta   90.00
_cell.angle_gamma   90.00
#
_symmetry.space_group_name_H-M   'P 1'
#
loop_
_entity.id
_entity.type
_entity.pdbx_description
1 polymer ?
#
loop_
_entity_poly.entity_id
_entity_poly.type
_entity_poly.pdbx_seq_one_letter_code
_entity_poly.pdbx_strand_id
1 'polypeptide(L)' 'MLEAFYDVGVDDHRIVAGVVGQCIDCGTEGSIDTLPVGRIIDGEFYAYDPGQVQSLLEPVENPIAGEHRLSGRY' A
#
# COMPACT_ATOMS: atom_id res chain seq x y z
N MET A 1 -6.82 6.29 4.00
CA MET A 1 -8.07 5.75 3.44
C MET A 1 -7.69 4.97 2.20
N LEU A 2 -8.07 3.69 2.12
CA LEU A 2 -7.94 2.90 0.89
C LEU A 2 -9.22 3.09 0.07
N GLU A 3 -9.06 3.34 -1.22
CA GLU A 3 -10.19 3.67 -2.11
C GLU A 3 -10.47 2.54 -3.10
N ALA A 4 -9.43 1.90 -3.62
CA ALA A 4 -9.59 0.78 -4.54
C ALA A 4 -8.39 -0.18 -4.52
N PHE A 5 -8.67 -1.42 -4.94
CA PHE A 5 -7.69 -2.41 -5.37
C PHE A 5 -7.65 -2.42 -6.89
N TYR A 6 -6.45 -2.41 -7.48
CA TYR A 6 -6.29 -2.37 -8.94
C TYR A 6 -5.51 -3.54 -9.52
N ASP A 7 -4.79 -4.32 -8.69
CA ASP A 7 -4.05 -5.51 -9.13
C ASP A 7 -3.99 -6.56 -8.02
N VAL A 8 -3.80 -7.83 -8.41
CA VAL A 8 -3.57 -8.95 -7.48
C VAL A 8 -2.47 -9.84 -8.04
N GLY A 9 -1.46 -10.12 -7.20
CA GLY A 9 -0.30 -10.92 -7.58
C GLY A 9 0.14 -11.89 -6.49
N VAL A 10 1.18 -12.65 -6.82
CA VAL A 10 1.87 -13.56 -5.90
C VAL A 10 3.32 -13.10 -5.78
N ASP A 11 3.77 -12.87 -4.56
CA ASP A 11 5.17 -12.60 -4.21
C ASP A 11 5.67 -13.70 -3.26
N ASP A 12 6.51 -14.60 -3.77
CA ASP A 12 6.93 -15.82 -3.09
C ASP A 12 5.70 -16.65 -2.60
N HIS A 13 5.48 -16.76 -1.29
CA HIS A 13 4.31 -17.45 -0.72
C HIS A 13 3.17 -16.50 -0.30
N ARG A 14 3.27 -15.21 -0.64
CA ARG A 14 2.31 -14.16 -0.26
C ARG A 14 1.39 -13.82 -1.42
N ILE A 15 0.13 -13.53 -1.10
CA ILE A 15 -0.77 -12.83 -2.01
C ILE A 15 -0.62 -11.34 -1.73
N VAL A 16 -0.36 -10.57 -2.77
CA VAL A 16 -0.21 -9.11 -2.71
C VAL A 16 -1.28 -8.44 -3.56
N ALA A 17 -1.64 -7.22 -3.20
CA ALA A 17 -2.58 -6.40 -3.96
C ALA A 17 -2.00 -5.01 -4.22
N GLY A 18 -2.24 -4.51 -5.43
CA GLY A 18 -2.03 -3.10 -5.77
C GLY A 18 -3.22 -2.27 -5.28
N VAL A 19 -2.96 -1.19 -4.54
CA VAL A 19 -4.00 -0.33 -3.95
C VAL A 19 -3.73 1.15 -4.18
N VAL A 20 -4.80 1.93 -4.29
CA VAL A 20 -4.78 3.40 -4.31
C VAL A 20 -5.56 3.97 -3.13
N GLY A 21 -5.15 5.14 -2.66
CA GLY A 21 -5.82 5.81 -1.56
C GLY A 21 -5.24 7.18 -1.25
N GLN A 22 -5.67 7.74 -0.13
CA GLN A 22 -5.19 9.01 0.39
C GLN A 22 -4.83 8.94 1.87
N CYS A 23 -3.88 9.77 2.31
CA CYS A 23 -3.59 9.98 3.72
C CYS A 23 -4.84 10.53 4.44
N ILE A 24 -5.13 10.03 5.64
CA ILE A 24 -6.27 10.48 6.43
C ILE A 24 -6.01 11.87 7.02
N ASP A 25 -4.77 12.15 7.40
CA ASP A 25 -4.43 13.40 8.08
C ASP A 25 -4.23 14.58 7.11
N CYS A 26 -3.56 14.36 5.97
CA CYS A 26 -3.19 15.43 5.05
C CYS A 26 -3.85 15.36 3.67
N GLY A 27 -4.57 14.28 3.35
CA GLY A 27 -5.26 14.12 2.08
C GLY A 27 -4.37 13.81 0.88
N THR A 28 -3.05 13.67 1.04
CA THR A 28 -2.15 13.28 -0.05
C THR A 28 -2.55 11.93 -0.64
N GLU A 29 -2.80 11.92 -1.95
CA GLU A 29 -3.09 10.71 -2.73
C GLU A 29 -1.81 9.89 -2.98
N GLY A 30 -1.95 8.57 -3.09
CA GLY A 30 -0.84 7.67 -3.32
C GLY A 30 -1.29 6.25 -3.69
N SER A 31 -0.30 5.42 -4.01
CA SER A 31 -0.50 4.01 -4.32
C SER A 31 0.51 3.14 -3.59
N ILE A 32 0.15 1.87 -3.37
CA ILE A 32 1.03 0.81 -2.87
C ILE A 32 0.90 -0.35 -3.84
N ASP A 33 2.01 -0.73 -4.47
CA ASP A 33 1.99 -1.76 -5.53
C ASP A 33 1.90 -3.19 -4.96
N THR A 34 2.40 -3.40 -3.74
CA THR A 34 2.55 -4.74 -3.15
C THR A 34 2.06 -4.80 -1.70
N LEU A 35 0.79 -4.48 -1.45
CA LEU A 35 0.20 -4.64 -0.13
C LEU A 35 -0.03 -6.14 0.16
N PRO A 36 0.60 -6.75 1.18
CA PRO A 36 0.36 -8.16 1.50
C PRO A 36 -1.04 -8.34 2.10
N VAL A 37 -1.85 -9.22 1.50
CA VAL A 37 -3.25 -9.47 1.94
C VAL A 37 -3.46 -10.91 2.44
N GLY A 38 -2.52 -11.80 2.18
CA GLY A 38 -2.54 -13.15 2.72
C GLY A 38 -1.37 -13.98 2.22
N ARG A 39 -1.51 -15.29 2.38
CA ARG A 39 -0.51 -16.28 1.97
C ARG A 39 -1.15 -17.55 1.44
N ILE A 40 -0.38 -18.32 0.67
CA ILE A 40 -0.75 -19.67 0.30
C ILE A 40 -0.07 -20.66 1.26
N ILE A 41 -0.84 -21.56 1.85
CA ILE A 41 -0.32 -22.72 2.60
C ILE A 41 -0.97 -23.96 2.01
N ASP A 42 -0.17 -24.94 1.61
CA ASP A 42 -0.64 -26.21 1.03
C ASP A 42 -1.63 -26.04 -0.14
N GLY A 43 -1.45 -24.98 -0.93
CA GLY A 43 -2.31 -24.66 -2.08
C GLY A 43 -3.59 -23.88 -1.74
N GLU A 44 -3.86 -23.63 -0.47
CA GLU A 44 -5.02 -22.87 0.00
C GLU A 44 -4.66 -21.44 0.40
N PHE A 45 -5.56 -20.50 0.12
CA PHE A 45 -5.40 -19.10 0.51
C PHE A 45 -5.81 -18.87 1.96
N TYR A 46 -4.95 -18.18 2.70
CA TYR A 46 -5.20 -17.71 4.05
C TYR A 46 -5.02 -16.20 4.12
N ALA A 47 -6.12 -15.48 4.35
CA ALA A 47 -6.11 -14.04 4.54
C ALA A 47 -5.34 -13.65 5.81
N TYR A 48 -4.64 -12.53 5.76
CA TYR A 48 -4.13 -11.92 6.99
C TYR A 48 -5.27 -11.24 7.75
N ASP A 49 -5.24 -11.36 9.07
CA ASP A 49 -6.12 -10.57 9.93
C ASP A 49 -5.63 -9.11 9.91
N PRO A 50 -6.44 -8.15 9.44
CA PRO A 50 -6.03 -6.74 9.40
C PRO A 50 -5.70 -6.19 10.80
N GLY A 51 -6.24 -6.77 11.88
CA GLY A 51 -5.90 -6.39 13.26
C GLY A 51 -4.53 -6.91 13.73
N GLN A 52 -3.89 -7.80 12.96
CA GLN A 52 -2.59 -8.40 13.26
C GLN A 52 -1.48 -7.94 12.29
N VAL A 53 -1.81 -7.18 11.25
CA VAL A 53 -0.83 -6.61 10.32
C VAL A 53 -0.38 -5.24 10.82
N GLN A 54 0.85 -5.17 11.32
CA GLN A 54 1.54 -3.89 11.51
C GLN A 54 2.57 -3.70 10.41
N SER A 55 2.49 -2.57 9.70
CA SER A 55 3.58 -2.14 8.83
C SER A 55 4.79 -1.83 9.71
N LEU A 56 5.88 -2.58 9.53
CA LEU A 56 7.17 -2.31 10.18
C LEU A 56 7.94 -1.18 9.51
N LEU A 57 7.44 -0.69 8.37
CA LEU A 57 8.00 0.50 7.72
C LEU A 57 7.45 1.72 8.46
N GLU A 58 8.32 2.36 9.24
CA GLU A 58 8.08 3.75 9.62
C GLU A 58 7.99 4.58 8.33
N PRO A 59 7.04 5.52 8.21
CA PRO A 59 7.07 6.47 7.10
C PRO A 59 8.43 7.13 7.12
N VAL A 60 9.24 6.93 6.07
CA VAL A 60 10.49 7.66 5.93
C VAL A 60 10.09 9.14 5.83
N GLU A 61 10.32 9.90 6.90
CA GLU A 61 10.23 11.35 6.86
C GLU A 61 11.22 11.82 5.80
N ASN A 62 10.74 12.21 4.62
CA ASN A 62 11.58 12.84 3.63
C ASN A 62 11.63 14.34 3.95
N PRO A 63 12.75 14.92 4.41
CA PRO A 63 12.84 16.32 4.81
C PRO A 63 12.75 17.32 3.64
N ILE A 64 12.42 16.88 2.42
CA ILE A 64 12.22 17.77 1.25
C ILE A 64 10.72 17.90 0.93
N ALA A 65 9.92 18.27 1.92
CA ALA A 65 8.62 18.91 1.70
C ALA A 65 8.73 20.43 1.92
N GLY A 66 9.90 21.00 1.62
CA GLY A 66 10.05 22.41 1.30
C GLY A 66 10.21 22.54 -0.20
N GLU A 67 9.37 23.35 -0.83
CA GLU A 67 9.57 23.93 -2.16
C GLU A 67 9.81 22.98 -3.35
N HIS A 68 8.80 22.28 -3.87
CA HIS A 68 8.79 21.99 -5.31
C HIS A 68 7.42 22.27 -5.93
N ARG A 69 7.34 23.43 -6.59
CA ARG A 69 6.36 23.74 -7.63
C ARG A 69 6.28 22.55 -8.59
N LEU A 70 5.14 21.86 -8.64
CA LEU A 70 4.81 21.01 -9.78
C LEU A 70 3.96 21.83 -10.75
N SER A 71 4.67 22.40 -11.72
CA SER A 71 4.11 22.76 -13.02
C SER A 71 3.88 21.46 -13.80
N GLY A 72 2.69 21.29 -14.38
CA GLY A 72 2.33 20.18 -15.27
C GLY A 72 1.02 19.53 -14.84
N ARG A 73 -0.16 20.05 -15.22
CA ARG A 73 -0.89 19.88 -16.50
C ARG A 73 -1.14 18.42 -16.91
N TYR A 74 -2.43 18.09 -16.81
CA TYR A 74 -3.23 16.99 -17.38
C TYR A 74 -3.06 15.61 -16.75
#